data_AF-A0A7K7LPS8-F1
#
_entry.id   AF-A0A7K7LPS8-F1
#
_cell.length_a   1.000
_cell.length_b   1.000
_cell.length_c   1.000
_cell.angle_alpha   90.00
_cell.angle_beta   90.00
_cell.angle_gamma   90.00
#
_symmetry.space_group_name_H-M   'P 1'
#
loop_
_entity.id
_entity.type
_entity.pdbx_description
1 polymer ?
#
loop_
_entity_poly.entity_id
_entity_poly.type
_entity_poly.pdbx_seq_one_letter_code
_entity_poly.pdbx_strand_id
1 'polypeptide(L)'
;FAPLQICGVPGDRSCAESPCGGALCRDSTGTRHCGGAGCSGALPVSARALSSARNASQQLEVALGQLSAVAQKMQEVQDLARGARSRAEEALGRSQAARSRTEKATAQLRDFIRRIKAFLAGRAGTGWAQGMVRGAVPALSPPRSNVPTEEGADPGSIELVARHVLNISLPSSPGRIQELLQEIQESIGQLDGVDAVLNSTAQGLAAAKELLAQGQNARERAEGVRDELAGTQRVLQMAQAQVTVAGSALQSAKDTIRAAESSAKEAERKLQALEGKESRLQRRLRELAQRVAALQERGQGARRLAQEAKEGAQRATAASGTLSQVSPSPAPGGFGCGTLSLTVPPCWQDLERMTQRYVLLKGRVSGLAGVSGGALQRVTQLTAEARDLLDKANSSKKKLEELEQHFGANEQAMTAKATQLQALERQVSGLLQEIQERANAYATC
;
A
#
# COMPACT_ATOMS: atom_id res chain seq x y z
N PHE A 1 -4.56 2.44 23.50
CA PHE A 1 -3.75 2.65 22.30
C PHE A 1 -3.92 1.42 21.43
N ALA A 2 -4.56 1.54 20.27
CA ALA A 2 -4.51 0.45 19.29
C ALA A 2 -3.08 0.39 18.75
N PRO A 3 -2.40 -0.77 18.74
CA PRO A 3 -1.03 -0.85 18.29
C PRO A 3 -0.96 -0.60 16.78
N LEU A 4 -0.20 0.42 16.39
CA LEU A 4 0.08 0.74 14.99
C LEU A 4 1.00 -0.32 14.40
N GLN A 5 0.49 -1.09 13.45
CA GLN A 5 1.24 -2.17 12.82
C GLN A 5 2.02 -1.67 11.60
N ILE A 6 3.05 -0.83 11.84
CA ILE A 6 3.94 -0.36 10.75
C ILE A 6 4.94 -1.44 10.34
N CYS A 7 5.54 -2.16 11.31
CA CYS A 7 6.55 -3.20 11.05
C CYS A 7 5.98 -4.63 11.04
N GLY A 8 4.90 -4.89 11.78
CA GLY A 8 4.18 -6.18 11.77
C GLY A 8 3.71 -6.68 13.13
N VAL A 9 4.26 -6.17 14.24
CA VAL A 9 3.78 -6.46 15.60
C VAL A 9 3.54 -5.16 16.39
N PRO A 10 2.77 -5.22 17.48
CA PRO A 10 2.69 -4.14 18.47
C PRO A 10 4.09 -3.72 18.97
N GLY A 11 4.33 -2.40 19.05
CA GLY A 11 5.64 -1.82 19.37
C GLY A 11 6.10 -1.94 20.83
N ASP A 12 5.37 -2.66 21.67
CA ASP A 12 5.64 -2.87 23.09
C ASP A 12 6.46 -4.14 23.39
N ARG A 13 6.75 -4.97 22.37
CA ARG A 13 7.55 -6.20 22.52
C ARG A 13 9.04 -5.95 22.32
N SER A 14 9.86 -6.75 23.02
CA SER A 14 11.32 -6.72 22.89
C SER A 14 11.77 -7.22 21.52
N CYS A 15 12.95 -6.80 21.09
CA CYS A 15 13.47 -7.11 19.75
C CYS A 15 13.92 -8.56 19.58
N ALA A 16 14.19 -9.26 20.69
CA ALA A 16 14.44 -10.70 20.68
C ALA A 16 13.17 -11.50 20.36
N GLU A 17 12.00 -10.96 20.66
CA GLU A 17 10.69 -11.63 20.50
C GLU A 17 9.93 -11.17 19.25
N SER A 18 10.43 -10.17 18.53
CA SER A 18 9.81 -9.61 17.32
C SER A 18 10.63 -9.90 16.07
N PRO A 19 10.32 -10.97 15.30
CA PRO A 19 11.01 -11.26 14.05
C PRO A 19 10.80 -10.17 12.99
N CYS A 20 9.66 -9.47 13.05
CA CYS A 20 9.33 -8.35 12.17
C CYS A 20 9.83 -6.99 12.68
N GLY A 21 10.56 -6.96 13.80
CA GLY A 21 11.05 -5.73 14.41
C GLY A 21 9.95 -4.81 14.95
N GLY A 22 10.30 -3.58 15.25
CA GLY A 22 9.47 -2.60 15.93
C GLY A 22 10.20 -1.26 16.06
N ALA A 23 9.52 -0.23 16.58
CA ALA A 23 10.07 1.12 16.61
C ALA A 23 11.44 1.23 17.33
N LEU A 24 11.67 0.40 18.35
CA LEU A 24 12.92 0.37 19.12
C LEU A 24 13.91 -0.72 18.68
N CYS A 25 13.60 -1.49 17.63
CA CYS A 25 14.44 -2.59 17.22
C CYS A 25 15.55 -2.20 16.28
N ARG A 26 16.75 -2.72 16.57
CA ARG A 26 17.96 -2.52 15.78
C ARG A 26 18.59 -3.86 15.45
N ASP A 27 19.17 -3.96 14.27
CA ASP A 27 19.97 -5.11 13.86
C ASP A 27 21.37 -5.09 14.49
N SER A 28 22.20 -6.10 14.19
CA SER A 28 23.58 -6.20 14.68
C SER A 28 24.50 -5.06 14.24
N THR A 29 24.07 -4.26 13.26
CA THR A 29 24.80 -3.07 12.78
C THR A 29 24.33 -1.78 13.45
N GLY A 30 23.32 -1.87 14.34
CA GLY A 30 22.72 -0.73 15.00
C GLY A 30 21.69 0.02 14.15
N THR A 31 21.31 -0.50 12.98
CA THR A 31 20.31 0.09 12.09
C THR A 31 18.91 -0.35 12.50
N ARG A 32 17.88 0.53 12.40
CA ARG A 32 16.52 0.14 12.79
C ARG A 32 16.02 -1.04 11.94
N HIS A 33 15.56 -2.10 12.60
CA HIS A 33 14.97 -3.29 12.00
C HIS A 33 13.44 -3.19 12.02
N CYS A 34 12.83 -3.09 10.85
CA CYS A 34 11.38 -2.97 10.67
C CYS A 34 10.94 -3.73 9.42
N GLY A 35 10.20 -4.81 9.61
CA GLY A 35 9.69 -5.68 8.55
C GLY A 35 10.57 -6.89 8.28
N GLY A 36 10.33 -7.52 7.13
CA GLY A 36 10.92 -8.81 6.74
C GLY A 36 9.96 -9.66 5.90
N ALA A 37 10.46 -10.81 5.43
CA ALA A 37 9.62 -11.79 4.75
C ALA A 37 8.55 -12.33 5.73
N GLY A 38 7.29 -12.40 5.29
CA GLY A 38 6.16 -12.84 6.12
C GLY A 38 5.56 -11.77 7.04
N CYS A 39 6.16 -10.58 7.15
CA CYS A 39 5.65 -9.52 8.02
C CYS A 39 4.47 -8.78 7.39
N SER A 40 3.40 -8.57 8.15
CA SER A 40 2.13 -7.96 7.70
C SER A 40 2.04 -6.45 7.94
N GLY A 41 3.10 -5.80 8.44
CA GLY A 41 3.10 -4.36 8.68
C GLY A 41 3.00 -3.53 7.41
N ALA A 42 2.55 -2.28 7.55
CA ALA A 42 2.39 -1.36 6.43
C ALA A 42 3.68 -1.19 5.59
N LEU A 43 4.84 -1.12 6.24
CA LEU A 43 6.14 -0.98 5.56
C LEU A 43 6.52 -2.22 4.73
N PRO A 44 6.62 -3.44 5.30
CA PRO A 44 6.97 -4.62 4.52
C PRO A 44 5.91 -4.97 3.46
N VAL A 45 4.62 -4.72 3.72
CA VAL A 45 3.54 -4.94 2.73
C VAL A 45 3.69 -3.99 1.54
N SER A 46 3.89 -2.69 1.78
CA SER A 46 4.07 -1.71 0.69
C SER A 46 5.35 -1.96 -0.10
N ALA A 47 6.44 -2.37 0.56
CA ALA A 47 7.68 -2.74 -0.12
C ALA A 47 7.50 -3.96 -1.05
N ARG A 48 6.83 -5.02 -0.58
CA ARG A 48 6.52 -6.19 -1.42
C ARG A 48 5.56 -5.86 -2.56
N ALA A 49 4.59 -4.99 -2.32
CA ALA A 49 3.67 -4.52 -3.34
C ALA A 49 4.42 -3.73 -4.43
N LEU A 50 5.34 -2.84 -4.05
CA LEU A 50 6.19 -2.11 -4.99
C LEU A 50 7.10 -3.04 -5.79
N SER A 51 7.72 -4.03 -5.15
CA SER A 51 8.54 -5.03 -5.83
C SER A 51 7.71 -5.86 -6.81
N SER A 52 6.50 -6.29 -6.42
CA SER A 52 5.58 -7.00 -7.32
C SER A 52 5.14 -6.15 -8.49
N ALA A 53 4.85 -4.86 -8.26
CA ALA A 53 4.51 -3.93 -9.33
C ALA A 53 5.66 -3.75 -10.32
N ARG A 54 6.91 -3.62 -9.85
CA ARG A 54 8.10 -3.55 -10.72
C ARG A 54 8.30 -4.82 -11.54
N ASN A 55 8.15 -5.99 -10.92
CA ASN A 55 8.23 -7.27 -11.63
C ASN A 55 7.14 -7.38 -12.70
N ALA A 56 5.90 -6.99 -12.39
CA ALA A 56 4.82 -6.97 -13.36
C ALA A 56 5.10 -5.99 -14.51
N SER A 57 5.62 -4.79 -14.22
CA SER A 57 6.04 -3.84 -15.26
C SER A 57 7.10 -4.43 -16.20
N GLN A 58 8.12 -5.10 -15.65
CA GLN A 58 9.15 -5.74 -16.45
C GLN A 58 8.59 -6.89 -17.31
N GLN A 59 7.66 -7.67 -16.77
CA GLN A 59 6.96 -8.71 -17.55
C GLN A 59 6.12 -8.13 -18.68
N LEU A 60 5.47 -6.98 -18.45
CA LEU A 60 4.70 -6.28 -19.48
C LEU A 60 5.60 -5.74 -20.61
N GLU A 61 6.79 -5.22 -20.29
CA GLU A 61 7.77 -4.81 -21.30
C GLU A 61 8.22 -5.99 -22.18
N VAL A 62 8.49 -7.15 -21.56
CA VAL A 62 8.81 -8.38 -22.31
C VAL A 62 7.64 -8.80 -23.20
N ALA A 63 6.41 -8.78 -22.67
CA ALA A 63 5.21 -9.13 -23.43
C ALA A 63 4.97 -8.17 -24.61
N LEU A 64 5.24 -6.87 -24.43
CA LEU A 64 5.17 -5.87 -25.51
C LEU A 64 6.20 -6.18 -26.62
N GLY A 65 7.42 -6.57 -26.24
CA GLY A 65 8.43 -7.05 -27.19
C GLY A 65 8.02 -8.32 -27.95
N GLN A 66 7.34 -9.25 -27.28
CA GLN A 66 6.79 -10.44 -27.94
C GLN A 66 5.65 -10.09 -28.89
N LEU A 67 4.77 -9.15 -28.54
CA LEU A 67 3.69 -8.70 -29.41
C LEU A 67 4.20 -8.00 -30.67
N SER A 68 5.28 -7.24 -30.60
CA SER A 68 5.88 -6.62 -31.78
C SER A 68 6.48 -7.68 -32.72
N ALA A 69 7.13 -8.72 -32.18
CA ALA A 69 7.60 -9.85 -32.96
C ALA A 69 6.44 -10.65 -33.61
N VAL A 70 5.36 -10.88 -32.87
CA VAL A 70 4.13 -11.50 -33.36
C VAL A 70 3.52 -10.67 -34.50
N ALA A 71 3.48 -9.35 -34.38
CA ALA A 71 2.98 -8.47 -35.43
C ALA A 71 3.82 -8.56 -36.72
N GLN A 72 5.15 -8.63 -36.59
CA GLN A 72 6.05 -8.84 -37.74
C GLN A 72 5.79 -10.19 -38.42
N LYS A 73 5.72 -11.29 -37.67
CA LYS A 73 5.42 -12.62 -38.22
C LYS A 73 4.04 -12.67 -38.89
N MET A 74 3.04 -11.99 -38.32
CA MET A 74 1.71 -11.91 -38.91
C MET A 74 1.73 -11.17 -40.26
N GLN A 75 2.55 -10.12 -40.37
CA GLN A 75 2.76 -9.42 -41.64
C GLN A 75 3.39 -10.35 -42.69
N GLU A 76 4.41 -11.15 -42.31
CA GLU A 76 5.01 -12.15 -43.21
C GLU A 76 3.99 -13.18 -43.70
N VAL A 77 3.15 -13.71 -42.80
CA VAL A 77 2.06 -14.65 -43.16
C VAL A 77 1.08 -13.99 -44.12
N GLN A 78 0.74 -12.73 -43.89
CA GLN A 78 -0.17 -11.98 -44.77
C GLN A 78 0.42 -11.77 -46.16
N ASP A 79 1.72 -11.46 -46.26
CA ASP A 79 2.41 -11.27 -47.52
C ASP A 79 2.58 -12.60 -48.29
N LEU A 80 2.89 -13.69 -47.59
CA LEU A 80 2.88 -15.06 -48.14
C LEU A 80 1.51 -15.41 -48.71
N ALA A 81 0.43 -15.16 -47.97
CA ALA A 81 -0.93 -15.45 -48.39
C ALA A 81 -1.34 -14.61 -49.62
N ARG A 82 -0.99 -13.31 -49.65
CA ARG A 82 -1.21 -12.44 -50.80
C ARG A 82 -0.44 -12.92 -52.03
N GLY A 83 0.82 -13.30 -51.86
CA GLY A 83 1.65 -13.86 -52.93
C GLY A 83 1.08 -15.15 -53.51
N ALA A 84 0.68 -16.09 -52.64
CA ALA A 84 0.05 -17.34 -53.05
C ALA A 84 -1.27 -17.09 -53.80
N ARG A 85 -2.11 -16.18 -53.30
CA ARG A 85 -3.36 -15.80 -53.99
C ARG A 85 -3.09 -15.24 -55.39
N SER A 86 -2.13 -14.32 -55.53
CA SER A 86 -1.78 -13.75 -56.84
C SER A 86 -1.31 -14.82 -57.83
N ARG A 87 -0.46 -15.75 -57.39
CA ARG A 87 -0.02 -16.89 -58.22
C ARG A 87 -1.17 -17.83 -58.58
N ALA A 88 -2.12 -18.04 -57.67
CA ALA A 88 -3.31 -18.85 -57.94
C ALA A 88 -4.22 -18.20 -58.99
N GLU A 89 -4.44 -16.88 -58.90
CA GLU A 89 -5.19 -16.12 -59.89
C GLU A 89 -4.51 -16.16 -61.28
N GLU A 90 -3.17 -16.06 -61.32
CA GLU A 90 -2.41 -16.20 -62.56
C GLU A 90 -2.53 -17.62 -63.17
N ALA A 91 -2.37 -18.67 -62.35
CA ALA A 91 -2.50 -20.05 -62.79
C ALA A 91 -3.91 -20.37 -63.30
N LEU A 92 -4.94 -19.80 -62.64
CA LEU A 92 -6.32 -19.89 -63.08
C LEU A 92 -6.52 -19.20 -64.44
N GLY A 93 -5.97 -17.99 -64.62
CA GLY A 93 -6.02 -17.27 -65.89
C GLY A 93 -5.37 -18.04 -67.03
N ARG A 94 -4.20 -18.65 -66.80
CA ARG A 94 -3.54 -19.52 -67.79
C ARG A 94 -4.40 -20.74 -68.14
N SER A 95 -4.99 -21.39 -67.13
CA SER A 95 -5.86 -22.56 -67.33
C SER A 95 -7.11 -22.22 -68.12
N GLN A 96 -7.74 -21.06 -67.86
CA GLN A 96 -8.90 -20.58 -68.61
C GLN A 96 -8.54 -20.24 -70.06
N ALA A 97 -7.40 -19.59 -70.29
CA ALA A 97 -6.91 -19.30 -71.63
C ALA A 97 -6.61 -20.58 -72.43
N ALA A 98 -5.97 -21.57 -71.80
CA ALA A 98 -5.73 -22.87 -72.41
C ALA A 98 -7.05 -23.56 -72.79
N ARG A 99 -8.01 -23.61 -71.86
CA ARG A 99 -9.35 -24.16 -72.11
C ARG A 99 -10.07 -23.49 -73.28
N SER A 100 -10.07 -22.15 -73.33
CA SER A 100 -10.71 -21.41 -74.43
C SER A 100 -10.08 -21.74 -75.79
N ARG A 101 -8.74 -21.88 -75.85
CA ARG A 101 -8.04 -22.32 -77.07
C ARG A 101 -8.46 -23.73 -77.47
N THR A 102 -8.57 -24.67 -76.52
CA THR A 102 -9.01 -26.05 -76.79
C THR A 102 -10.45 -26.10 -77.27
N GLU A 103 -11.36 -25.35 -76.64
CA GLU A 103 -12.76 -25.26 -77.02
C GLU A 103 -12.90 -24.73 -78.45
N LYS A 104 -12.12 -23.70 -78.82
CA LYS A 104 -12.06 -23.16 -80.18
C LYS A 104 -11.54 -24.20 -81.18
N ALA A 105 -10.42 -24.84 -80.89
CA ALA A 105 -9.85 -25.89 -81.76
C ALA A 105 -10.81 -27.07 -81.94
N THR A 106 -11.48 -27.49 -80.86
CA THR A 106 -12.49 -28.56 -80.89
C THR A 106 -13.71 -28.18 -81.73
N ALA A 107 -14.16 -26.92 -81.63
CA ALA A 107 -15.26 -26.40 -82.43
C ALA A 107 -14.89 -26.37 -83.92
N GLN A 108 -13.69 -25.89 -84.25
CA GLN A 108 -13.15 -25.89 -85.61
C GLN A 108 -13.07 -27.31 -86.18
N LEU A 109 -12.56 -28.28 -85.42
CA LEU A 109 -12.51 -29.69 -85.83
C LEU A 109 -13.91 -30.27 -86.10
N ARG A 110 -14.89 -30.00 -85.23
CA ARG A 110 -16.28 -30.47 -85.43
C ARG A 110 -16.93 -29.86 -86.66
N ASP A 111 -16.69 -28.57 -86.91
CA ASP A 111 -17.16 -27.88 -88.11
C ASP A 111 -16.53 -28.50 -89.37
N PHE A 112 -15.23 -28.80 -89.30
CA PHE A 112 -14.49 -29.40 -90.39
C PHE A 112 -14.98 -30.81 -90.74
N ILE A 113 -15.15 -31.68 -89.74
CA ILE A 113 -15.72 -33.02 -89.94
C ILE A 113 -17.13 -32.93 -90.56
N ARG A 114 -17.94 -31.94 -90.14
CA ARG A 114 -19.25 -31.69 -90.76
C ARG A 114 -19.14 -31.32 -92.23
N ARG A 115 -18.18 -30.47 -92.62
CA ARG A 115 -17.92 -30.12 -94.03
C ARG A 115 -17.51 -31.32 -94.87
N ILE A 116 -16.60 -32.16 -94.37
CA ILE A 116 -16.21 -33.41 -95.06
C ILE A 116 -17.43 -34.33 -95.23
N LYS A 117 -18.21 -34.54 -94.17
CA LYS A 117 -19.44 -35.35 -94.25
C LYS A 117 -20.42 -34.81 -95.30
N ALA A 118 -20.64 -33.49 -95.33
CA ALA A 118 -21.52 -32.86 -96.30
C ALA A 118 -20.98 -32.98 -97.74
N PHE A 119 -19.67 -32.83 -97.92
CA PHE A 119 -19.00 -33.02 -99.21
C PHE A 119 -19.16 -34.45 -99.74
N LEU A 120 -18.92 -35.46 -98.89
CA LEU A 120 -19.11 -36.87 -99.22
C LEU A 120 -20.60 -37.22 -99.45
N ALA A 121 -21.51 -36.58 -98.72
CA ALA A 121 -22.95 -36.77 -98.87
C ALA A 121 -23.56 -36.03 -100.08
N GLY A 122 -22.90 -34.98 -100.58
CA GLY A 122 -23.37 -34.03 -101.58
C GLY A 122 -23.73 -34.60 -102.96
N ARG A 123 -23.53 -35.90 -103.20
CA ARG A 123 -24.14 -36.59 -104.36
C ARG A 123 -24.68 -37.98 -104.08
N ALA A 124 -24.60 -38.45 -102.83
CA ALA A 124 -25.14 -39.76 -102.47
C ALA A 124 -26.66 -39.73 -102.22
N GLY A 125 -27.39 -38.61 -102.36
CA GLY A 125 -28.76 -38.59 -101.82
C GLY A 125 -29.77 -37.54 -102.27
N THR A 126 -29.72 -36.96 -103.48
CA THR A 126 -30.82 -36.08 -103.93
C THR A 126 -31.38 -36.35 -105.33
N GLY A 127 -30.96 -37.43 -106.01
CA GLY A 127 -31.47 -37.76 -107.35
C GLY A 127 -32.26 -39.07 -107.47
N TRP A 128 -32.06 -40.04 -106.59
CA TRP A 128 -32.56 -41.42 -106.80
C TRP A 128 -33.57 -41.90 -105.75
N ALA A 129 -33.70 -41.23 -104.61
CA ALA A 129 -34.63 -41.63 -103.54
C ALA A 129 -36.08 -41.18 -103.76
N GLN A 130 -36.37 -40.30 -104.73
CA GLN A 130 -37.72 -39.73 -104.92
C GLN A 130 -38.50 -40.36 -106.09
N GLY A 131 -37.97 -41.42 -106.71
CA GLY A 131 -38.59 -42.08 -107.87
C GLY A 131 -39.11 -43.50 -107.65
N MET A 132 -38.89 -44.14 -106.51
CA MET A 132 -39.09 -45.60 -106.40
C MET A 132 -39.85 -46.09 -105.16
N VAL A 133 -40.79 -45.29 -104.62
CA VAL A 133 -41.76 -45.78 -103.62
C VAL A 133 -43.20 -45.55 -104.11
N ARG A 134 -43.53 -46.18 -105.24
CA ARG A 134 -44.93 -46.44 -105.62
C ARG A 134 -44.99 -47.59 -106.63
N GLY A 135 -44.83 -48.80 -106.12
CA GLY A 135 -44.98 -50.03 -106.89
C GLY A 135 -44.98 -51.20 -105.93
N ALA A 136 -46.18 -51.62 -105.53
CA ALA A 136 -46.39 -52.80 -104.71
C ALA A 136 -45.77 -54.04 -105.36
N VAL A 137 -45.07 -54.86 -104.57
CA VAL A 137 -44.70 -56.23 -104.96
C VAL A 137 -45.37 -57.18 -103.98
N PRO A 138 -46.30 -58.04 -104.43
CA PRO A 138 -46.81 -59.12 -103.61
C PRO A 138 -45.81 -60.28 -103.56
N ALA A 139 -45.82 -60.98 -102.44
CA ALA A 139 -45.05 -62.18 -102.16
C ALA A 139 -45.46 -63.34 -103.07
N LEU A 140 -44.48 -64.11 -103.54
CA LEU A 140 -44.62 -65.52 -103.92
C LEU A 140 -43.27 -66.22 -103.74
N SER A 141 -43.30 -67.30 -102.96
CA SER A 141 -42.20 -68.22 -102.62
C SER A 141 -42.00 -69.28 -103.75
N PRO A 142 -40.98 -70.17 -103.68
CA PRO A 142 -40.12 -70.57 -104.81
C PRO A 142 -40.55 -71.86 -105.54
N PRO A 143 -39.80 -72.32 -106.57
CA PRO A 143 -38.81 -73.37 -106.28
C PRO A 143 -37.51 -73.36 -107.12
N ARG A 144 -36.56 -74.17 -106.63
CA ARG A 144 -35.26 -74.54 -107.21
C ARG A 144 -35.40 -75.25 -108.57
N SER A 145 -34.48 -74.98 -109.48
CA SER A 145 -33.49 -75.94 -110.02
C SER A 145 -32.84 -75.39 -111.30
N ASN A 146 -31.58 -75.76 -111.50
CA ASN A 146 -30.72 -75.56 -112.66
C ASN A 146 -29.91 -74.26 -112.67
N VAL A 147 -28.62 -74.46 -112.39
CA VAL A 147 -27.52 -73.62 -112.86
C VAL A 147 -27.48 -73.70 -114.38
N PRO A 148 -27.39 -72.56 -115.07
CA PRO A 148 -26.51 -72.48 -116.23
C PRO A 148 -25.33 -71.55 -115.95
N THR A 149 -24.19 -72.05 -116.39
CA THR A 149 -22.93 -71.36 -116.65
C THR A 149 -23.09 -70.05 -117.40
N GLU A 150 -22.14 -69.15 -117.13
CA GLU A 150 -21.86 -67.89 -117.81
C GLU A 150 -22.77 -66.70 -117.41
N GLU A 151 -22.54 -66.17 -116.20
CA GLU A 151 -22.67 -64.73 -115.93
C GLU A 151 -21.55 -63.96 -116.68
N GLY A 152 -21.51 -64.11 -118.00
CA GLY A 152 -20.95 -63.08 -118.85
C GLY A 152 -22.04 -62.04 -118.98
N ALA A 153 -22.00 -60.96 -118.18
CA ALA A 153 -22.80 -59.79 -118.46
C ALA A 153 -22.56 -59.42 -119.94
N ASP A 154 -23.62 -59.33 -120.74
CA ASP A 154 -23.45 -59.12 -122.17
C ASP A 154 -22.61 -57.84 -122.40
N PRO A 155 -21.75 -57.81 -123.42
CA PRO A 155 -20.84 -56.67 -123.62
C PRO A 155 -21.57 -55.33 -123.71
N GLY A 156 -22.83 -55.33 -124.15
CA GLY A 156 -23.70 -54.16 -124.17
C GLY A 156 -24.12 -53.69 -122.78
N SER A 157 -24.52 -54.60 -121.88
CA SER A 157 -24.81 -54.28 -120.47
C SER A 157 -23.57 -53.88 -119.69
N ILE A 158 -22.41 -54.51 -119.95
CA ILE A 158 -21.13 -54.05 -119.38
C ILE A 158 -20.78 -52.67 -119.92
N GLU A 159 -20.97 -52.38 -121.22
CA GLU A 159 -20.72 -51.05 -121.78
C GLU A 159 -21.72 -50.02 -121.25
N LEU A 160 -22.98 -50.39 -121.01
CA LEU A 160 -24.00 -49.49 -120.49
C LEU A 160 -23.76 -49.18 -119.02
N VAL A 161 -23.37 -50.18 -118.22
CA VAL A 161 -22.93 -50.00 -116.83
C VAL A 161 -21.60 -49.28 -116.79
N ALA A 162 -20.61 -49.60 -117.63
CA ALA A 162 -19.31 -48.93 -117.67
C ALA A 162 -19.45 -47.49 -118.16
N ARG A 163 -20.28 -47.20 -119.17
CA ARG A 163 -20.63 -45.83 -119.56
C ARG A 163 -21.38 -45.14 -118.45
N HIS A 164 -22.34 -45.78 -117.79
CA HIS A 164 -23.02 -45.16 -116.65
C HIS A 164 -22.06 -44.87 -115.51
N VAL A 165 -21.14 -45.78 -115.18
CA VAL A 165 -20.11 -45.60 -114.15
C VAL A 165 -19.08 -44.55 -114.53
N LEU A 166 -18.66 -44.49 -115.80
CA LEU A 166 -17.76 -43.45 -116.33
C LEU A 166 -18.45 -42.08 -116.43
N ASN A 167 -19.78 -42.06 -116.58
CA ASN A 167 -20.61 -40.86 -116.64
C ASN A 167 -21.15 -40.45 -115.25
N ILE A 168 -20.94 -41.27 -114.22
CA ILE A 168 -20.92 -40.81 -112.84
C ILE A 168 -19.68 -39.94 -112.73
N SER A 169 -19.88 -38.64 -112.97
CA SER A 169 -18.90 -37.62 -112.61
C SER A 169 -18.43 -37.91 -111.18
N LEU A 170 -17.11 -38.12 -111.02
CA LEU A 170 -16.47 -38.18 -109.71
C LEU A 170 -17.05 -37.02 -108.90
N PRO A 171 -17.49 -37.27 -107.64
CA PRO A 171 -18.37 -36.36 -106.91
C PRO A 171 -17.78 -34.95 -106.71
N SER A 172 -16.52 -34.71 -107.07
CA SER A 172 -15.85 -33.41 -106.99
C SER A 172 -14.70 -33.28 -108.00
N SER A 173 -14.43 -32.05 -108.45
CA SER A 173 -13.30 -31.76 -109.35
C SER A 173 -11.95 -31.92 -108.62
N PRO A 174 -10.85 -32.25 -109.34
CA PRO A 174 -9.52 -32.42 -108.74
C PRO A 174 -9.06 -31.21 -107.93
N GLY A 175 -9.35 -29.99 -108.41
CA GLY A 175 -9.05 -28.75 -107.69
C GLY A 175 -9.81 -28.61 -106.37
N ARG A 176 -11.09 -29.03 -106.32
CA ARG A 176 -11.90 -29.00 -105.09
C ARG A 176 -11.41 -30.02 -104.05
N ILE A 177 -10.92 -31.16 -104.51
CA ILE A 177 -10.32 -32.19 -103.65
C ILE A 177 -8.97 -31.69 -103.11
N GLN A 178 -8.15 -31.02 -103.93
CA GLN A 178 -6.91 -30.38 -103.47
C GLN A 178 -7.18 -29.28 -102.44
N GLU A 179 -8.19 -28.43 -102.65
CA GLU A 179 -8.64 -27.42 -101.69
C GLU A 179 -9.05 -28.05 -100.36
N LEU A 180 -9.84 -29.13 -100.40
CA LEU A 180 -10.20 -29.88 -99.19
C LEU A 180 -8.98 -30.49 -98.53
N LEU A 181 -8.04 -31.07 -99.29
CA LEU A 181 -6.81 -31.65 -98.74
C LEU A 181 -5.94 -30.60 -98.05
N GLN A 182 -5.92 -29.40 -98.59
CA GLN A 182 -5.21 -28.25 -98.01
C GLN A 182 -5.90 -27.79 -96.73
N GLU A 183 -7.24 -27.66 -96.73
CA GLU A 183 -8.01 -27.43 -95.49
C GLU A 183 -7.84 -28.57 -94.47
N ILE A 184 -7.69 -29.84 -94.90
CA ILE A 184 -7.39 -30.99 -94.03
C ILE A 184 -6.03 -30.80 -93.38
N GLN A 185 -4.98 -30.51 -94.17
CA GLN A 185 -3.64 -30.30 -93.65
C GLN A 185 -3.58 -29.10 -92.70
N GLU A 186 -4.27 -28.00 -93.02
CA GLU A 186 -4.33 -26.80 -92.18
C GLU A 186 -5.13 -27.06 -90.89
N SER A 187 -6.24 -27.81 -90.96
CA SER A 187 -7.03 -28.22 -89.79
C SER A 187 -6.28 -29.21 -88.90
N ILE A 188 -5.50 -30.13 -89.48
CA ILE A 188 -4.65 -31.07 -88.74
C ILE A 188 -3.48 -30.32 -88.08
N GLY A 189 -2.86 -29.36 -88.75
CA GLY A 189 -1.84 -28.48 -88.15
C GLY A 189 -2.37 -27.59 -87.01
N GLN A 190 -3.67 -27.33 -86.95
CA GLN A 190 -4.32 -26.66 -85.81
C GLN A 190 -4.60 -27.60 -84.63
N LEU A 191 -4.50 -28.93 -84.79
CA LEU A 191 -4.69 -29.92 -83.73
C LEU A 191 -3.45 -30.14 -82.86
N ASP A 192 -2.28 -29.59 -83.23
CA ASP A 192 -1.09 -29.50 -82.38
C ASP A 192 -1.36 -28.76 -81.03
N GLY A 193 -2.55 -28.15 -80.90
CA GLY A 193 -3.07 -27.64 -79.63
C GLY A 193 -3.22 -28.69 -78.52
N VAL A 194 -3.27 -29.99 -78.81
CA VAL A 194 -3.39 -31.04 -77.76
C VAL A 194 -2.13 -31.10 -76.91
N ASP A 195 -0.94 -31.05 -77.51
CA ASP A 195 0.34 -31.02 -76.75
C ASP A 195 0.48 -29.73 -75.94
N ALA A 196 -0.01 -28.60 -76.48
CA ALA A 196 -0.07 -27.34 -75.75
C ALA A 196 -1.00 -27.42 -74.53
N VAL A 197 -2.11 -28.15 -74.62
CA VAL A 197 -3.03 -28.40 -73.50
C VAL A 197 -2.41 -29.32 -72.48
N LEU A 198 -1.78 -30.42 -72.89
CA LEU A 198 -1.10 -31.34 -71.99
C LEU A 198 0.03 -30.63 -71.23
N ASN A 199 0.85 -29.84 -71.93
CA ASN A 199 1.92 -29.06 -71.32
C ASN A 199 1.36 -27.98 -70.37
N SER A 200 0.31 -27.25 -70.77
CA SER A 200 -0.35 -26.27 -69.91
C SER A 200 -1.01 -26.90 -68.68
N THR A 201 -1.53 -28.12 -68.80
CA THR A 201 -2.15 -28.86 -67.70
C THR A 201 -1.09 -29.39 -66.73
N ALA A 202 0.04 -29.88 -67.25
CA ALA A 202 1.19 -30.28 -66.43
C ALA A 202 1.77 -29.08 -65.63
N GLN A 203 1.92 -27.92 -66.29
CA GLN A 203 2.32 -26.68 -65.62
C GLN A 203 1.29 -26.22 -64.58
N GLY A 204 -0.01 -26.33 -64.89
CA GLY A 204 -1.09 -26.02 -63.96
C GLY A 204 -1.07 -26.91 -62.71
N LEU A 205 -0.86 -28.22 -62.89
CA LEU A 205 -0.73 -29.17 -61.78
C LEU A 205 0.51 -28.89 -60.92
N ALA A 206 1.64 -28.54 -61.54
CA ALA A 206 2.84 -28.14 -60.81
C ALA A 206 2.61 -26.87 -59.99
N ALA A 207 1.98 -25.84 -60.58
CA ALA A 207 1.60 -24.62 -59.87
C ALA A 207 0.63 -24.89 -58.72
N ALA A 208 -0.37 -25.77 -58.91
CA ALA A 208 -1.31 -26.15 -57.86
C ALA A 208 -0.64 -26.86 -56.67
N LYS A 209 0.32 -27.76 -56.94
CA LYS A 209 1.11 -28.41 -55.89
C LYS A 209 1.97 -27.41 -55.11
N GLU A 210 2.61 -26.48 -55.80
CA GLU A 210 3.39 -25.41 -55.18
C GLU A 210 2.52 -24.51 -54.30
N LEU A 211 1.34 -24.11 -54.78
CA LEU A 211 0.37 -23.33 -54.02
C LEU A 211 -0.14 -24.07 -52.78
N LEU A 212 -0.34 -25.38 -52.86
CA LEU A 212 -0.71 -26.21 -51.72
C LEU A 212 0.40 -26.19 -50.66
N ALA A 213 1.66 -26.37 -51.07
CA ALA A 213 2.81 -26.33 -50.16
C ALA A 213 2.96 -24.95 -49.49
N GLN A 214 2.78 -23.87 -50.26
CA GLN A 214 2.78 -22.50 -49.73
C GLN A 214 1.64 -22.27 -48.74
N GLY A 215 0.43 -22.75 -49.04
CA GLY A 215 -0.72 -22.65 -48.15
C GLY A 215 -0.53 -23.42 -46.84
N GLN A 216 0.07 -24.61 -46.89
CA GLN A 216 0.41 -25.40 -45.70
C GLN A 216 1.45 -24.69 -44.84
N ASN A 217 2.54 -24.19 -45.44
CA ASN A 217 3.57 -23.42 -44.72
C ASN A 217 3.00 -22.13 -44.10
N ALA A 218 2.18 -21.38 -44.84
CA ALA A 218 1.51 -20.19 -44.32
C ALA A 218 0.59 -20.53 -43.12
N ARG A 219 -0.11 -21.66 -43.19
CA ARG A 219 -0.94 -22.16 -42.08
C ARG A 219 -0.10 -22.52 -40.86
N GLU A 220 0.99 -23.27 -41.03
CA GLU A 220 1.88 -23.67 -39.93
C GLU A 220 2.48 -22.44 -39.23
N ARG A 221 2.91 -21.44 -40.01
CA ARG A 221 3.36 -20.14 -39.45
C ARG A 221 2.25 -19.41 -38.70
N ALA A 222 1.02 -19.39 -39.23
CA ALA A 222 -0.11 -18.76 -38.57
C ALA A 222 -0.48 -19.46 -37.24
N GLU A 223 -0.40 -20.80 -37.21
CA GLU A 223 -0.60 -21.59 -35.98
C GLU A 223 0.50 -21.24 -34.94
N GLY A 224 1.77 -21.14 -35.34
CA GLY A 224 2.85 -20.68 -34.46
C GLY A 224 2.64 -19.27 -33.90
N VAL A 225 2.17 -18.32 -34.73
CA VAL A 225 1.83 -16.96 -34.30
C VAL A 225 0.69 -16.97 -33.26
N ARG A 226 -0.31 -17.83 -33.45
CA ARG A 226 -1.42 -18.00 -32.50
C ARG A 226 -0.93 -18.55 -31.15
N ASP A 227 -0.01 -19.51 -31.17
CA ASP A 227 0.55 -20.08 -29.94
C ASP A 227 1.40 -19.05 -29.18
N GLU A 228 2.20 -18.25 -29.88
CA GLU A 228 2.93 -17.12 -29.29
C GLU A 228 1.97 -16.10 -28.67
N LEU A 229 0.89 -15.73 -29.38
CA LEU A 229 -0.12 -14.82 -28.87
C LEU A 229 -0.81 -15.37 -27.61
N ALA A 230 -1.14 -16.66 -27.60
CA ALA A 230 -1.71 -17.33 -26.42
C ALA A 230 -0.72 -17.35 -25.24
N GLY A 231 0.57 -17.52 -25.50
CA GLY A 231 1.64 -17.37 -24.51
C GLY A 231 1.68 -15.96 -23.91
N THR A 232 1.73 -14.94 -24.76
CA THR A 232 1.73 -13.52 -24.34
C THR A 232 0.48 -13.17 -23.53
N GLN A 233 -0.69 -13.67 -23.93
CA GLN A 233 -1.94 -13.43 -23.21
C GLN A 233 -1.91 -13.98 -21.79
N ARG A 234 -1.31 -15.17 -21.57
CA ARG A 234 -1.11 -15.72 -20.21
C ARG A 234 -0.19 -14.84 -19.37
N VAL A 235 0.92 -14.36 -19.94
CA VAL A 235 1.85 -13.45 -19.25
C VAL A 235 1.14 -12.15 -18.84
N LEU A 236 0.34 -11.57 -19.74
CA LEU A 236 -0.48 -10.38 -19.47
C LEU A 236 -1.47 -10.62 -18.33
N GLN A 237 -2.17 -11.76 -18.32
CA GLN A 237 -3.09 -12.11 -17.23
C GLN A 237 -2.38 -12.25 -15.88
N MET A 238 -1.21 -12.90 -15.86
CA MET A 238 -0.41 -13.03 -14.65
C MET A 238 0.07 -11.68 -14.12
N ALA A 239 0.58 -10.82 -15.01
CA ALA A 239 1.01 -9.47 -14.66
C ALA A 239 -0.17 -8.63 -14.12
N GLN A 240 -1.34 -8.74 -14.73
CA GLN A 240 -2.54 -8.03 -14.27
C GLN A 240 -2.97 -8.49 -12.88
N ALA A 241 -2.98 -9.80 -12.61
CA ALA A 241 -3.29 -10.33 -11.29
C ALA A 241 -2.29 -9.83 -10.23
N GLN A 242 -0.99 -9.80 -10.55
CA GLN A 242 0.03 -9.25 -9.66
C GLN A 242 -0.18 -7.76 -9.36
N VAL A 243 -0.53 -6.96 -10.37
CA VAL A 243 -0.84 -5.53 -10.20
C VAL A 243 -2.07 -5.33 -9.32
N THR A 244 -3.12 -6.13 -9.49
CA THR A 244 -4.32 -6.06 -8.62
C THR A 244 -3.98 -6.37 -7.16
N VAL A 245 -3.20 -7.42 -6.92
CA VAL A 245 -2.74 -7.78 -5.57
C VAL A 245 -1.88 -6.65 -4.98
N ALA A 246 -0.91 -6.13 -5.74
CA ALA A 246 -0.08 -5.01 -5.32
C ALA A 246 -0.90 -3.75 -5.01
N GLY A 247 -1.91 -3.44 -5.82
CA GLY A 247 -2.83 -2.32 -5.61
C GLY A 247 -3.61 -2.44 -4.30
N SER A 248 -4.17 -3.62 -4.01
CA SER A 248 -4.88 -3.87 -2.75
C SER A 248 -3.97 -3.76 -1.52
N ALA A 249 -2.73 -4.26 -1.63
CA ALA A 249 -1.73 -4.19 -0.57
C ALA A 249 -1.29 -2.74 -0.28
N LEU A 250 -1.09 -1.92 -1.34
CA LEU A 250 -0.78 -0.49 -1.18
C LEU A 250 -1.93 0.28 -0.55
N GLN A 251 -3.18 -0.04 -0.92
CA GLN A 251 -4.35 0.60 -0.31
C GLN A 251 -4.46 0.26 1.18
N SER A 252 -4.26 -1.01 1.56
CA SER A 252 -4.22 -1.43 2.97
C SER A 252 -3.09 -0.74 3.75
N ALA A 253 -1.89 -0.63 3.16
CA ALA A 253 -0.79 0.10 3.76
C ALA A 253 -1.12 1.59 3.97
N LYS A 254 -1.78 2.23 2.99
CA LYS A 254 -2.23 3.63 3.07
C LYS A 254 -3.21 3.86 4.22
N ASP A 255 -4.17 2.96 4.41
CA ASP A 255 -5.14 3.07 5.49
C ASP A 255 -4.50 2.84 6.87
N THR A 256 -3.52 1.95 6.95
CA THR A 256 -2.71 1.74 8.16
C THR A 256 -1.87 2.97 8.51
N ILE A 257 -1.27 3.62 7.51
CA ILE A 257 -0.51 4.87 7.70
C ILE A 257 -1.43 6.00 8.19
N ARG A 258 -2.62 6.15 7.61
CA ARG A 258 -3.61 7.14 8.08
C ARG A 258 -4.04 6.91 9.52
N ALA A 259 -4.25 5.65 9.91
CA ALA A 259 -4.54 5.29 11.29
C ALA A 259 -3.37 5.66 12.23
N ALA A 260 -2.12 5.44 11.78
CA ALA A 260 -0.91 5.86 12.49
C ALA A 260 -0.80 7.36 12.69
N GLU A 261 -1.02 8.14 11.64
CA GLU A 261 -1.03 9.60 11.72
C GLU A 261 -2.10 10.12 12.70
N SER A 262 -3.30 9.54 12.69
CA SER A 262 -4.37 9.95 13.61
C SER A 262 -4.01 9.67 15.08
N SER A 263 -3.39 8.52 15.35
CA SER A 263 -2.95 8.12 16.68
C SER A 263 -1.77 8.95 17.17
N ALA A 264 -0.82 9.29 16.28
CA ALA A 264 0.29 10.18 16.59
C ALA A 264 -0.20 11.58 16.98
N LYS A 265 -1.16 12.14 16.23
CA LYS A 265 -1.81 13.42 16.57
C LYS A 265 -2.53 13.38 17.93
N GLU A 266 -3.15 12.26 18.28
CA GLU A 266 -3.77 12.10 19.59
C GLU A 266 -2.72 12.04 20.72
N ALA A 267 -1.61 11.34 20.51
CA ALA A 267 -0.50 11.27 21.45
C ALA A 267 0.13 12.65 21.68
N GLU A 268 0.37 13.42 20.61
CA GLU A 268 0.87 14.81 20.69
C GLU A 268 -0.05 15.70 21.54
N ARG A 269 -1.37 15.64 21.32
CA ARG A 269 -2.35 16.41 22.12
C ARG A 269 -2.29 16.04 23.60
N LYS A 270 -2.13 14.74 23.91
CA LYS A 270 -2.00 14.28 25.30
C LYS A 270 -0.70 14.76 25.94
N LEU A 271 0.42 14.74 25.20
CA LEU A 271 1.70 15.25 25.67
C LEU A 271 1.62 16.76 25.95
N GLN A 272 1.05 17.55 25.05
CA GLN A 272 0.82 18.98 25.27
C GLN A 272 -0.07 19.23 26.50
N ALA A 273 -1.09 18.40 26.72
CA ALA A 273 -1.93 18.51 27.91
C ALA A 273 -1.17 18.19 29.21
N LEU A 274 -0.23 17.24 29.17
CA LEU A 274 0.64 16.92 30.31
C LEU A 274 1.65 18.03 30.59
N GLU A 275 2.28 18.59 29.56
CA GLU A 275 3.17 19.76 29.69
C GLU A 275 2.43 20.97 30.28
N GLY A 276 1.18 21.18 29.88
CA GLY A 276 0.28 22.17 30.49
C GLY A 276 -0.11 21.87 31.95
N LYS A 277 -0.06 20.60 32.39
CA LYS A 277 -0.24 20.23 33.81
C LYS A 277 1.05 20.40 34.59
N GLU A 278 2.19 20.07 34.00
CA GLU A 278 3.52 20.24 34.59
C GLU A 278 3.80 21.72 34.88
N SER A 279 3.63 22.60 33.90
CA SER A 279 3.76 24.06 34.08
C SER A 279 2.86 24.60 35.20
N ARG A 280 1.63 24.07 35.33
CA ARG A 280 0.72 24.41 36.44
C ARG A 280 1.25 23.92 37.79
N LEU A 281 1.78 22.70 37.87
CA LEU A 281 2.39 22.17 39.08
C LEU A 281 3.63 22.98 39.48
N GLN A 282 4.51 23.29 38.53
CA GLN A 282 5.69 24.12 38.76
C GLN A 282 5.31 25.51 39.30
N ARG A 283 4.27 26.15 38.75
CA ARG A 283 3.76 27.44 39.26
C ARG A 283 3.25 27.32 40.70
N ARG A 284 2.47 26.27 41.01
CA ARG A 284 1.96 26.02 42.38
C ARG A 284 3.10 25.75 43.36
N LEU A 285 4.13 25.02 42.94
CA LEU A 285 5.30 24.74 43.77
C LEU A 285 6.05 26.03 44.10
N ARG A 286 6.25 26.93 43.11
CA ARG A 286 6.85 28.26 43.33
C ARG A 286 6.03 29.13 44.28
N GLU A 287 4.71 29.17 44.10
CA GLU A 287 3.81 29.94 44.98
C GLU A 287 3.86 29.41 46.42
N LEU A 288 3.89 28.08 46.57
CA LEU A 288 3.98 27.43 47.87
C LEU A 288 5.32 27.69 48.56
N ALA A 289 6.43 27.65 47.82
CA ALA A 289 7.75 28.01 48.33
C ALA A 289 7.79 29.46 48.84
N GLN A 290 7.19 30.40 48.11
CA GLN A 290 7.06 31.80 48.54
C GLN A 290 6.23 31.94 49.83
N ARG A 291 5.11 31.21 49.93
CA ARG A 291 4.27 31.21 51.14
C ARG A 291 5.01 30.64 52.36
N VAL A 292 5.81 29.58 52.18
CA VAL A 292 6.62 29.00 53.26
C VAL A 292 7.69 29.99 53.72
N ALA A 293 8.40 30.64 52.80
CA ALA A 293 9.40 31.66 53.15
C ALA A 293 8.78 32.83 53.94
N ALA A 294 7.63 33.34 53.49
CA ALA A 294 6.91 34.40 54.19
C ALA A 294 6.43 33.99 55.59
N LEU A 295 5.99 32.73 55.76
CA LEU A 295 5.62 32.20 57.06
C LEU A 295 6.84 32.04 57.99
N GLN A 296 7.99 31.60 57.46
CA GLN A 296 9.23 31.50 58.23
C GLN A 296 9.69 32.86 58.75
N GLU A 297 9.68 33.90 57.91
CA GLU A 297 9.99 35.29 58.32
C GLU A 297 9.05 35.78 59.43
N ARG A 298 7.74 35.57 59.29
CA ARG A 298 6.76 35.92 60.34
C ARG A 298 7.00 35.14 61.63
N GLY A 299 7.35 33.86 61.53
CA GLY A 299 7.70 33.03 62.68
C GLY A 299 8.94 33.53 63.42
N GLN A 300 10.00 33.92 62.70
CA GLN A 300 11.20 34.50 63.27
C GLN A 300 10.92 35.87 63.94
N GLY A 301 10.12 36.72 63.29
CA GLY A 301 9.70 38.01 63.86
C GLY A 301 8.91 37.83 65.15
N ALA A 302 7.97 36.90 65.18
CA ALA A 302 7.18 36.61 66.37
C ALA A 302 8.03 36.06 67.53
N ARG A 303 9.04 35.24 67.24
CA ARG A 303 10.02 34.77 68.24
C ARG A 303 10.85 35.91 68.83
N ARG A 304 11.36 36.82 67.98
CA ARG A 304 12.10 38.01 68.46
C ARG A 304 11.26 38.82 69.43
N LEU A 305 10.02 39.13 69.05
CA LEU A 305 9.09 39.87 69.92
C LEU A 305 8.80 39.13 71.24
N ALA A 306 8.60 37.81 71.20
CA ALA A 306 8.41 37.01 72.41
C ALA A 306 9.65 37.07 73.33
N GLN A 307 10.85 37.04 72.76
CA GLN A 307 12.10 37.12 73.51
C GLN A 307 12.33 38.52 74.12
N GLU A 308 12.06 39.58 73.36
CA GLU A 308 12.09 40.96 73.85
C GLU A 308 11.12 41.17 75.01
N ALA A 309 9.90 40.63 74.90
CA ALA A 309 8.90 40.69 75.96
C ALA A 309 9.33 39.90 77.21
N LYS A 310 9.95 38.72 77.03
CA LYS A 310 10.52 37.91 78.12
C LYS A 310 11.62 38.65 78.86
N GLU A 311 12.57 39.25 78.14
CA GLU A 311 13.63 40.06 78.73
C GLU A 311 13.08 41.31 79.42
N GLY A 312 12.06 41.96 78.84
CA GLY A 312 11.37 43.09 79.44
C GLY A 312 10.72 42.73 80.78
N ALA A 313 10.02 41.59 80.84
CA ALA A 313 9.44 41.07 82.07
C ALA A 313 10.52 40.76 83.12
N GLN A 314 11.63 40.14 82.72
CA GLN A 314 12.76 39.85 83.61
C GLN A 314 13.39 41.13 84.17
N ARG A 315 13.59 42.16 83.35
CA ARG A 315 14.08 43.48 83.80
C ARG A 315 13.14 44.12 84.81
N ALA A 316 11.83 44.07 84.58
CA ALA A 316 10.83 44.59 85.52
C ALA A 316 10.85 43.84 86.86
N THR A 317 10.99 42.50 86.83
CA THR A 317 11.12 41.69 88.06
C THR A 317 12.43 41.97 88.81
N ALA A 318 13.54 42.17 88.10
CA ALA A 318 14.84 42.49 88.71
C ALA A 318 14.84 43.88 89.35
N ALA A 319 14.25 44.88 88.68
CA ALA A 319 14.08 46.24 89.22
C ALA A 319 13.21 46.26 90.49
N SER A 320 12.17 45.43 90.53
CA SER A 320 11.37 45.22 91.75
C SER A 320 12.20 44.62 92.90
N GLY A 321 13.14 43.72 92.59
CA GLY A 321 14.04 43.14 93.59
C GLY A 321 15.10 44.08 94.13
N THR A 322 15.56 45.07 93.35
CA THR A 322 16.53 46.08 93.81
C THR A 322 15.96 47.10 94.80
N LEU A 323 14.63 47.28 94.85
CA LEU A 323 13.96 48.13 95.85
C LEU A 323 14.02 47.54 97.28
N SER A 324 14.54 46.31 97.45
CA SER A 324 14.67 45.65 98.75
C SER A 324 16.03 45.87 99.44
N GLN A 325 16.97 46.61 98.84
CA GLN A 325 18.26 46.95 99.45
C GLN A 325 18.30 48.38 99.99
N VAL A 326 17.54 48.65 101.06
CA VAL A 326 17.82 49.76 101.99
C VAL A 326 17.91 49.17 103.40
N SER A 327 19.11 48.63 103.68
CA SER A 327 19.88 48.61 104.95
C SER A 327 19.30 48.01 106.26
N PRO A 328 20.14 47.61 107.23
CA PRO A 328 21.49 46.99 107.15
C PRO A 328 21.61 45.71 108.00
N SER A 329 22.68 44.94 107.79
CA SER A 329 23.27 44.11 108.85
C SER A 329 24.78 44.01 108.61
N PRO A 330 25.63 44.01 109.65
CA PRO A 330 26.97 43.49 109.53
C PRO A 330 26.96 41.95 109.61
N ALA A 331 27.77 41.36 108.75
CA ALA A 331 28.15 39.94 108.62
C ALA A 331 28.92 39.44 109.89
N PRO A 332 29.45 38.19 110.00
CA PRO A 332 29.71 37.21 108.93
C PRO A 332 29.55 35.69 109.23
N GLY A 333 29.68 34.90 108.14
CA GLY A 333 30.01 33.46 108.12
C GLY A 333 28.84 32.56 107.66
N GLY A 334 28.75 32.02 106.44
CA GLY A 334 29.77 31.49 105.50
C GLY A 334 29.73 29.95 105.55
N PHE A 335 28.75 29.27 104.95
CA PHE A 335 28.66 28.74 103.57
C PHE A 335 29.74 27.76 103.12
N GLY A 336 29.28 26.63 102.56
CA GLY A 336 30.00 25.85 101.56
C GLY A 336 29.27 24.57 101.12
N CYS A 337 28.78 24.52 99.86
CA CYS A 337 28.95 23.36 98.97
C CYS A 337 28.64 23.70 97.48
N GLY A 338 29.70 23.74 96.65
CA GLY A 338 29.92 22.89 95.46
C GLY A 338 28.96 22.85 94.25
N THR A 339 29.32 23.64 93.22
CA THR A 339 29.53 23.33 91.77
C THR A 339 28.58 22.49 90.87
N LEU A 340 28.22 23.14 89.74
CA LEU A 340 28.19 22.71 88.30
C LEU A 340 27.22 21.61 87.81
N SER A 341 26.15 22.02 87.09
CA SER A 341 25.73 21.44 85.80
C SER A 341 24.70 22.31 85.07
N LEU A 342 24.67 22.21 83.74
CA LEU A 342 23.78 22.87 82.79
C LEU A 342 22.30 22.63 83.09
N THR A 343 21.66 23.65 83.63
CA THR A 343 20.24 23.92 83.42
C THR A 343 20.06 25.42 83.54
N VAL A 344 19.43 26.04 82.55
CA VAL A 344 18.84 27.38 82.69
C VAL A 344 18.05 27.36 84.00
N PRO A 345 18.36 28.21 85.01
CA PRO A 345 17.71 28.11 86.30
C PRO A 345 16.20 28.32 86.12
N PRO A 346 15.33 27.55 86.79
CA PRO A 346 13.93 27.89 86.81
C PRO A 346 13.84 29.22 87.58
N CYS A 347 13.56 30.29 86.86
CA CYS A 347 13.22 31.64 87.34
C CYS A 347 12.03 31.64 88.35
N TRP A 348 11.49 30.46 88.65
CA TRP A 348 10.37 30.15 89.52
C TRP A 348 10.72 30.11 91.00
N GLN A 349 11.95 29.73 91.38
CA GLN A 349 12.34 29.72 92.81
C GLN A 349 12.45 31.13 93.39
N ASP A 350 12.87 32.12 92.59
CA ASP A 350 13.04 33.49 93.06
C ASP A 350 11.69 34.21 93.19
N LEU A 351 10.70 33.91 92.35
CA LEU A 351 9.36 34.51 92.44
C LEU A 351 8.55 33.96 93.64
N GLU A 352 8.66 32.67 93.91
CA GLU A 352 8.01 32.05 95.08
C GLU A 352 8.62 32.58 96.38
N ARG A 353 9.95 32.74 96.40
CA ARG A 353 10.70 33.39 97.49
C ARG A 353 10.31 34.87 97.65
N MET A 354 10.07 35.59 96.55
CA MET A 354 9.54 36.96 96.58
C MET A 354 8.11 37.02 97.12
N THR A 355 7.25 36.10 96.72
CA THR A 355 5.85 36.03 97.18
C THR A 355 5.77 35.69 98.67
N GLN A 356 6.61 34.77 99.13
CA GLN A 356 6.76 34.45 100.56
C GLN A 356 7.32 35.63 101.36
N ARG A 357 8.37 36.30 100.87
CA ARG A 357 8.93 37.50 101.51
C ARG A 357 7.95 38.67 101.51
N TYR A 358 7.10 38.77 100.50
CA TYR A 358 6.05 39.79 100.40
C TYR A 358 4.95 39.58 101.44
N VAL A 359 4.51 38.33 101.64
CA VAL A 359 3.56 37.97 102.73
C VAL A 359 4.17 38.31 104.10
N LEU A 360 5.46 38.07 104.26
CA LEU A 360 6.21 38.37 105.48
C LEU A 360 6.38 39.89 105.70
N LEU A 361 6.60 40.66 104.64
CA LEU A 361 6.61 42.13 104.66
C LEU A 361 5.22 42.71 104.96
N LYS A 362 4.15 42.16 104.36
CA LYS A 362 2.76 42.54 104.63
C LYS A 362 2.43 42.36 106.11
N GLY A 363 2.85 41.26 106.73
CA GLY A 363 2.71 41.03 108.17
C GLY A 363 3.44 42.05 109.02
N ARG A 364 4.66 42.44 108.63
CA ARG A 364 5.44 43.48 109.34
C ARG A 364 4.87 44.89 109.17
N VAL A 365 4.34 45.24 108.00
CA VAL A 365 3.69 46.54 107.75
C VAL A 365 2.35 46.63 108.50
N SER A 366 1.59 45.53 108.60
CA SER A 366 0.39 45.46 109.45
C SER A 366 0.69 45.56 110.96
N GLY A 367 1.91 45.20 111.38
CA GLY A 367 2.38 45.33 112.77
C GLY A 367 2.92 46.72 113.16
N LEU A 368 3.07 47.66 112.21
CA LEU A 368 3.64 49.00 112.44
C LEU A 368 2.58 50.07 112.81
N ALA A 369 1.48 49.67 113.44
CA ALA A 369 0.33 50.53 113.81
C ALA A 369 0.65 51.69 114.79
N GLY A 370 1.91 51.90 115.18
CA GLY A 370 2.37 52.96 116.09
C GLY A 370 3.27 54.04 115.49
N VAL A 371 3.46 54.09 114.16
CA VAL A 371 4.38 55.06 113.50
C VAL A 371 3.61 56.16 112.76
N SER A 372 4.06 57.42 112.93
CA SER A 372 3.48 58.68 112.42
C SER A 372 2.86 58.60 111.00
N GLY A 373 1.63 59.09 110.87
CA GLY A 373 0.70 58.80 109.76
C GLY A 373 1.16 59.15 108.34
N GLY A 374 2.11 60.07 108.15
CA GLY A 374 2.63 60.43 106.82
C GLY A 374 3.58 59.39 106.21
N ALA A 375 4.40 58.73 107.03
CA ALA A 375 5.31 57.68 106.58
C ALA A 375 4.56 56.36 106.31
N LEU A 376 3.58 56.06 107.16
CA LEU A 376 2.72 54.90 106.99
C LEU A 376 1.91 54.97 105.69
N GLN A 377 1.34 56.14 105.38
CA GLN A 377 0.54 56.34 104.16
C GLN A 377 1.37 56.15 102.88
N ARG A 378 2.59 56.70 102.82
CA ARG A 378 3.52 56.50 101.70
C ARG A 378 3.96 55.04 101.55
N VAL A 379 4.25 54.35 102.65
CA VAL A 379 4.60 52.93 102.62
C VAL A 379 3.40 52.09 102.14
N THR A 380 2.19 52.40 102.59
CA THR A 380 0.98 51.71 102.11
C THR A 380 0.70 51.98 100.63
N GLN A 381 0.94 53.19 100.15
CA GLN A 381 0.79 53.56 98.75
C GLN A 381 1.83 52.87 97.86
N LEU A 382 3.11 52.92 98.23
CA LEU A 382 4.18 52.18 97.54
C LEU A 382 3.93 50.67 97.56
N THR A 383 3.39 50.14 98.65
CA THR A 383 3.01 48.72 98.75
C THR A 383 1.84 48.38 97.83
N ALA A 384 0.90 49.29 97.62
CA ALA A 384 -0.23 49.11 96.71
C ALA A 384 0.21 49.20 95.23
N GLU A 385 1.06 50.17 94.89
CA GLU A 385 1.66 50.30 93.55
C GLU A 385 2.55 49.08 93.21
N ALA A 386 3.31 48.59 94.19
CA ALA A 386 4.09 47.35 94.02
C ALA A 386 3.20 46.11 93.82
N ARG A 387 2.00 46.05 94.44
CA ARG A 387 1.01 44.97 94.19
C ARG A 387 0.48 45.04 92.77
N ASP A 388 0.02 46.22 92.36
CA ASP A 388 -0.55 46.40 91.03
C ASP A 388 0.48 46.08 89.93
N LEU A 389 1.75 46.48 90.13
CA LEU A 389 2.84 46.10 89.24
C LEU A 389 3.13 44.59 89.24
N LEU A 390 3.09 43.93 90.40
CA LEU A 390 3.29 42.49 90.51
C LEU A 390 2.15 41.70 89.84
N ASP A 391 0.91 42.13 90.02
CA ASP A 391 -0.27 41.51 89.39
C ASP A 391 -0.26 41.73 87.87
N LYS A 392 0.16 42.92 87.41
CA LYS A 392 0.41 43.20 85.98
C LYS A 392 1.56 42.35 85.43
N ALA A 393 2.64 42.15 86.19
CA ALA A 393 3.74 41.29 85.79
C ALA A 393 3.32 39.81 85.72
N ASN A 394 2.54 39.32 86.70
CA ASN A 394 2.02 37.96 86.73
C ASN A 394 1.01 37.68 85.61
N SER A 395 0.10 38.61 85.34
CA SER A 395 -0.83 38.50 84.21
C SER A 395 -0.11 38.56 82.85
N SER A 396 0.92 39.39 82.72
CA SER A 396 1.77 39.45 81.52
C SER A 396 2.57 38.16 81.32
N LYS A 397 3.07 37.57 82.41
CA LYS A 397 3.76 36.28 82.40
C LYS A 397 2.85 35.14 81.94
N LYS A 398 1.64 35.04 82.49
CA LYS A 398 0.67 34.02 82.07
C LYS A 398 0.34 34.13 80.57
N LYS A 399 0.18 35.36 80.08
CA LYS A 399 -0.01 35.62 78.64
C LYS A 399 1.22 35.21 77.81
N LEU A 400 2.44 35.42 78.32
CA LEU A 400 3.67 34.98 77.66
C LEU A 400 3.78 33.46 77.59
N GLU A 401 3.39 32.74 78.65
CA GLU A 401 3.37 31.27 78.68
C GLU A 401 2.36 30.70 77.68
N GLU A 402 1.15 31.28 77.63
CA GLU A 402 0.14 30.93 76.63
C GLU A 402 0.66 31.22 75.20
N LEU A 403 1.31 32.37 74.98
CA LEU A 403 1.93 32.70 73.69
C LEU A 403 3.04 31.70 73.32
N GLU A 404 3.92 31.35 74.26
CA GLU A 404 5.02 30.39 74.06
C GLU A 404 4.48 29.00 73.70
N GLN A 405 3.41 28.56 74.38
CA GLN A 405 2.73 27.30 74.06
C GLN A 405 2.11 27.34 72.65
N HIS A 406 1.43 28.43 72.29
CA HIS A 406 0.88 28.61 70.96
C HIS A 406 1.97 28.69 69.87
N PHE A 407 3.10 29.34 70.14
CA PHE A 407 4.25 29.35 69.22
C PHE A 407 4.88 27.97 69.07
N GLY A 408 5.00 27.20 70.15
CA GLY A 408 5.48 25.81 70.11
C GLY A 408 4.56 24.91 69.29
N ALA A 409 3.24 25.01 69.48
CA ALA A 409 2.26 24.27 68.68
C ALA A 409 2.30 24.67 67.20
N ASN A 410 2.42 25.98 66.91
CA ASN A 410 2.54 26.48 65.55
C ASN A 410 3.85 26.04 64.88
N GLU A 411 4.97 26.00 65.61
CA GLU A 411 6.24 25.49 65.10
C GLU A 411 6.14 24.01 64.73
N GLN A 412 5.60 23.18 65.63
CA GLN A 412 5.39 21.76 65.38
C GLN A 412 4.52 21.55 64.13
N ALA A 413 3.43 22.31 64.00
CA ALA A 413 2.56 22.28 62.83
C ALA A 413 3.31 22.72 61.56
N MET A 414 4.15 23.75 61.62
CA MET A 414 4.96 24.21 60.49
C MET A 414 6.02 23.18 60.08
N THR A 415 6.69 22.51 61.01
CA THR A 415 7.61 21.40 60.71
C THR A 415 6.89 20.20 60.10
N ALA A 416 5.68 19.88 60.58
CA ALA A 416 4.86 18.82 60.00
C ALA A 416 4.41 19.18 58.57
N LYS A 417 4.12 20.45 58.29
CA LYS A 417 3.81 20.92 56.93
C LYS A 417 5.06 20.92 56.04
N ALA A 418 6.22 21.34 56.53
CA ALA A 418 7.46 21.31 55.76
C ALA A 418 7.86 19.88 55.34
N THR A 419 7.71 18.91 56.23
CA THR A 419 7.96 17.49 55.92
C THR A 419 6.95 16.93 54.90
N GLN A 420 5.67 17.30 55.01
CA GLN A 420 4.66 16.97 53.99
C GLN A 420 5.03 17.56 52.62
N LEU A 421 5.53 18.80 52.58
CA LEU A 421 5.95 19.44 51.33
C LEU A 421 7.16 18.76 50.69
N GLN A 422 8.16 18.37 51.48
CA GLN A 422 9.29 17.58 50.95
C GLN A 422 8.86 16.23 50.40
N ALA A 423 7.88 15.57 51.02
CA ALA A 423 7.34 14.32 50.50
C ALA A 423 6.61 14.51 49.16
N LEU A 424 5.80 15.58 49.06
CA LEU A 424 5.11 15.96 47.82
C LEU A 424 6.10 16.35 46.71
N GLU A 425 7.16 17.09 47.04
CA GLU A 425 8.22 17.44 46.09
C GLU A 425 8.89 16.19 45.52
N ARG A 426 9.29 15.24 46.38
CA ARG A 426 9.86 13.96 45.94
C ARG A 426 8.92 13.17 45.03
N GLN A 427 7.63 13.14 45.33
CA GLN A 427 6.63 12.49 44.49
C GLN A 427 6.49 13.17 43.13
N VAL A 428 6.45 14.51 43.09
CA VAL A 428 6.37 15.27 41.84
C VAL A 428 7.63 15.08 41.01
N SER A 429 8.82 15.09 41.62
CA SER A 429 10.08 14.80 40.93
C SER A 429 10.11 13.38 40.35
N GLY A 430 9.62 12.38 41.08
CA GLY A 430 9.52 11.00 40.58
C GLY A 430 8.56 10.90 39.38
N LEU A 431 7.38 11.53 39.47
CA LEU A 431 6.43 11.56 38.35
C LEU A 431 6.99 12.31 37.13
N LEU A 432 7.73 13.40 37.35
CA LEU A 432 8.40 14.13 36.27
C LEU A 432 9.41 13.24 35.55
N GLN A 433 10.25 12.53 36.31
CA GLN A 433 11.24 11.62 35.75
C GLN A 433 10.58 10.50 34.93
N GLU A 434 9.49 9.92 35.44
CA GLU A 434 8.71 8.90 34.71
C GLU A 434 8.08 9.47 33.42
N ILE A 435 7.53 10.69 33.47
CA ILE A 435 7.00 11.37 32.27
C ILE A 435 8.12 11.63 31.27
N GLN A 436 9.31 12.03 31.73
CA GLN A 436 10.45 12.34 30.87
C GLN A 436 11.05 11.09 30.24
N GLU A 437 11.12 9.97 30.96
CA GLU A 437 11.49 8.66 30.42
C GLU A 437 10.47 8.19 29.38
N ARG A 438 9.17 8.30 29.66
CA ARG A 438 8.11 7.95 28.70
C ARG A 438 8.11 8.87 27.49
N ALA A 439 8.33 10.18 27.66
CA ALA A 439 8.42 11.15 26.57
C ALA A 439 9.64 10.90 25.69
N ASN A 440 10.81 10.57 26.27
CA ASN A 440 11.99 10.15 25.52
C ASN A 440 11.75 8.85 24.76
N ALA A 441 11.07 7.87 25.38
CA ALA A 441 10.65 6.67 24.69
C ALA A 441 9.73 7.01 23.51
N TYR A 442 8.76 7.92 23.69
CA TYR A 442 7.86 8.40 22.62
C TYR A 442 8.56 9.21 21.52
N ALA A 443 9.58 10.01 21.86
CA ALA A 443 10.33 10.82 20.89
C ALA A 443 11.35 9.99 20.09
N THR A 444 11.77 8.83 20.62
CA THR A 444 12.74 7.95 19.99
C THR A 444 12.13 6.76 19.26
N CYS A 445 10.86 6.41 19.53
CA CYS A 445 10.10 5.48 18.72
C CYS A 445 9.60 6.16 17.44
#